data_AF-A0AAW1T356-F1
#
_entry.id   AF-A0AAW1T356-F1
#
_cell.length_a   1.000
_cell.length_b   1.000
_cell.length_c   1.000
_cell.angle_alpha   90.00
_cell.angle_beta   90.00
_cell.angle_gamma   90.00
#
_symmetry.space_group_name_H-M   'P 1'
#
loop_
_entity.id
_entity.type
_entity.pdbx_description
1 polymer ?
#
loop_
_entity_poly.entity_id
_entity_poly.type
_entity_poly.pdbx_seq_one_letter_code
_entity_poly.pdbx_strand_id
1 'polypeptide(L)'
;FVLVRKSIPGWWIWAYYMSPFAYALRAVVINEMRSPNWQQPNNATVVGGPTVGEAALQSFEFQTETVWIWTPLLQCRYLWKPWAFATVMIVIFLKTPSSHGNQIIMQALLTLQAAFQKKNMFSVLKAGQEFDETLDSQ
;
A
#
# COMPACT_ATOMS: atom_id res chain seq x y z
N PHE A 1 -3.60 -22.32 21.10
CA PHE A 1 -4.82 -21.53 21.35
C PHE A 1 -5.45 -21.16 20.01
N VAL A 2 -6.60 -21.77 19.67
CA VAL A 2 -7.43 -21.34 18.55
C VAL A 2 -8.20 -20.12 19.05
N LEU A 3 -7.85 -18.92 18.58
CA LEU A 3 -8.60 -17.70 18.91
C LEU A 3 -9.99 -17.80 18.28
N VAL A 4 -11.02 -17.70 19.12
CA VAL A 4 -12.41 -17.59 18.68
C VAL A 4 -12.55 -16.28 17.89
N ARG A 5 -12.87 -16.37 16.60
CA ARG A 5 -12.97 -15.20 15.69
C ARG A 5 -13.84 -14.07 16.22
N LYS A 6 -14.85 -14.36 17.05
CA LYS A 6 -15.76 -13.39 17.65
C LYS A 6 -15.10 -12.36 18.58
N SER A 7 -13.92 -12.64 19.13
CA SER A 7 -13.21 -11.69 20.01
C SER A 7 -12.20 -10.80 19.29
N ILE A 8 -12.10 -10.90 17.95
CA ILE A 8 -11.15 -10.09 17.17
C ILE A 8 -11.88 -8.84 16.66
N PRO A 9 -11.42 -7.62 17.03
CA PRO A 9 -12.00 -6.41 16.49
C PRO A 9 -11.85 -6.40 14.96
N GLY A 10 -12.91 -5.98 14.24
CA GLY A 10 -13.01 -6.13 12.79
C GLY A 10 -11.86 -5.51 11.98
N TRP A 11 -11.15 -4.53 12.56
CA TRP A 11 -9.96 -3.92 11.94
C TRP A 11 -8.68 -4.76 12.06
N TRP A 12 -8.63 -5.85 12.83
CA TRP A 12 -7.48 -6.77 12.99
C TRP A 12 -7.67 -8.13 12.31
N ILE A 13 -8.87 -8.39 11.77
CA ILE A 13 -9.19 -9.69 11.18
C ILE A 13 -8.41 -9.97 9.88
N TRP A 14 -7.89 -8.93 9.21
CA TRP A 14 -7.02 -9.09 8.04
C TRP A 14 -5.70 -9.82 8.38
N ALA A 15 -5.14 -9.60 9.57
CA ALA A 15 -3.91 -10.30 10.00
C ALA A 15 -4.17 -11.79 10.26
N TYR A 16 -5.39 -12.13 10.70
CA TYR A 16 -5.84 -13.51 10.82
C TYR A 16 -5.91 -14.20 9.44
N TYR A 17 -6.34 -13.49 8.39
CA TYR A 17 -6.39 -14.00 7.01
C TYR A 17 -5.03 -13.95 6.27
N MET A 18 -4.04 -13.21 6.74
CA MET A 18 -2.70 -13.20 6.14
C MET A 18 -1.85 -14.38 6.58
N SER A 19 -2.29 -15.16 7.58
CA SER A 19 -1.53 -16.29 8.09
C SER A 19 -1.69 -17.52 7.19
N PRO A 20 -0.67 -17.91 6.39
CA PRO A 20 -0.73 -19.14 5.58
C PRO A 20 -0.92 -20.38 6.46
N PHE A 21 -0.48 -20.31 7.72
CA PHE A 21 -0.64 -21.38 8.71
C PHE A 21 -2.11 -21.67 9.03
N ALA A 22 -2.97 -20.65 9.13
CA ALA A 22 -4.40 -20.83 9.43
C ALA A 22 -5.12 -21.59 8.29
N TYR A 23 -4.75 -21.32 7.04
CA TYR A 23 -5.28 -22.05 5.87
C TYR A 23 -4.73 -23.47 5.78
N ALA A 24 -3.44 -23.66 6.05
CA ALA A 24 -2.82 -24.99 6.07
C ALA A 24 -3.49 -25.89 7.13
N LEU A 25 -3.68 -25.38 8.35
CA LEU A 25 -4.36 -26.12 9.42
C LEU A 25 -5.81 -26.46 9.05
N ARG A 26 -6.52 -25.49 8.46
CA ARG A 26 -7.89 -25.72 7.98
C ARG A 26 -7.94 -26.82 6.90
N ALA A 27 -7.00 -26.82 5.95
CA ALA A 27 -6.94 -27.81 4.89
C ALA A 27 -6.67 -29.22 5.44
N VAL A 28 -5.73 -29.34 6.39
CA VAL A 28 -5.40 -30.61 7.06
C VAL A 28 -6.60 -31.13 7.85
N VAL A 29 -7.27 -30.27 8.62
CA VAL A 29 -8.46 -30.67 9.41
C VAL A 29 -9.60 -31.13 8.51
N ILE A 30 -9.87 -30.44 7.40
CA ILE A 30 -10.89 -30.87 6.42
C ILE A 30 -10.52 -32.22 5.81
N ASN A 31 -9.25 -32.43 5.48
CA ASN A 31 -8.77 -33.69 4.91
C ASN A 31 -8.99 -34.86 5.88
N GLU A 32 -8.63 -34.70 7.15
CA GLU A 32 -8.78 -35.74 8.17
C GLU A 32 -10.23 -36.03 8.51
N MET A 33 -11.06 -34.98 8.67
CA MET A 33 -12.49 -35.13 9.02
C MET A 33 -13.32 -35.73 7.88
N ARG A 34 -12.80 -35.76 6.65
CA ARG A 34 -13.43 -36.42 5.50
C ARG A 34 -13.03 -37.89 5.36
N SER A 35 -12.05 -38.36 6.14
CA SER A 35 -11.61 -39.75 6.08
C SER A 35 -12.69 -40.71 6.60
N PRO A 36 -12.70 -41.98 6.17
CA PRO A 36 -13.76 -42.93 6.50
C PRO A 36 -13.98 -43.13 8.00
N ASN A 37 -12.94 -42.94 8.80
CA ASN A 37 -12.97 -43.10 10.25
C ASN A 37 -13.93 -42.13 10.95
N TRP A 38 -14.20 -40.97 10.34
CA TRP A 38 -15.05 -39.91 10.89
C TRP A 38 -16.41 -39.78 10.19
N GLN A 39 -16.72 -40.68 9.25
CA GLN A 39 -18.00 -40.76 8.55
C GLN A 39 -19.07 -41.55 9.33
N GLN A 40 -18.83 -41.78 10.62
CA GLN A 40 -19.80 -42.43 11.48
C GLN A 40 -21.05 -41.55 11.63
N PRO A 41 -22.26 -42.14 11.61
CA PRO A 41 -23.50 -41.39 11.72
C PRO A 41 -23.55 -40.64 13.04
N ASN A 42 -23.79 -39.33 12.96
CA ASN A 42 -23.87 -38.49 14.14
C ASN A 42 -25.22 -38.68 14.83
N ASN A 43 -25.20 -39.19 16.06
CA ASN A 43 -26.38 -39.39 16.90
C ASN A 43 -26.65 -38.21 17.86
N ALA A 44 -25.80 -37.18 17.86
CA ALA A 44 -25.98 -35.98 18.67
C ALA A 44 -26.80 -34.92 17.91
N THR A 45 -27.96 -34.55 18.46
CA THR A 45 -28.88 -33.55 17.90
C THR A 45 -28.45 -32.10 18.12
N VAL A 46 -27.38 -31.87 18.88
CA VAL A 46 -26.91 -30.54 19.30
C VAL A 46 -26.04 -29.86 18.23
N VAL A 47 -25.39 -30.63 17.36
CA VAL A 47 -24.47 -30.11 16.33
C VAL A 47 -24.93 -30.66 14.98
N GLY A 48 -25.19 -29.77 14.01
CA GLY A 48 -25.71 -30.15 12.70
C GLY A 48 -24.70 -30.95 11.87
N GLY A 49 -25.19 -31.97 11.16
CA GLY A 49 -24.41 -32.74 10.19
C GLY A 49 -24.74 -34.24 10.22
N PRO A 50 -24.80 -34.93 9.06
CA PRO A 50 -25.04 -36.38 8.98
C PRO A 50 -23.93 -37.24 9.58
N THR A 51 -22.69 -36.73 9.64
CA THR A 51 -21.52 -37.44 10.16
C THR A 51 -20.83 -36.68 11.28
N VAL A 52 -20.13 -37.40 12.16
CA VAL A 52 -19.36 -36.80 13.27
C VAL A 52 -18.30 -35.83 12.74
N GLY A 53 -17.67 -36.16 11.60
CA GLY A 53 -16.72 -35.27 10.93
C GLY A 53 -17.35 -33.96 10.45
N GLU A 54 -18.56 -34.00 9.87
CA GLU A 54 -19.26 -32.80 9.41
C GLU A 54 -19.73 -31.91 10.57
N ALA A 55 -20.19 -32.52 11.67
CA ALA A 55 -20.53 -31.79 12.89
C ALA A 55 -19.32 -31.08 13.50
N ALA A 56 -18.15 -31.74 13.53
CA ALA A 56 -16.90 -31.12 13.96
C ALA A 56 -16.52 -29.94 13.05
N LEU A 57 -16.66 -30.08 11.73
CA LEU A 57 -16.38 -29.00 10.77
C LEU A 57 -17.31 -27.78 10.92
N GLN A 58 -18.59 -27.99 11.23
CA GLN A 58 -19.52 -26.89 11.50
C GLN A 58 -19.18 -26.13 12.79
N SER A 59 -18.67 -26.82 13.81
CA SER A 59 -18.22 -26.17 15.05
C SER A 59 -17.07 -25.18 14.86
N PHE A 60 -16.30 -25.32 13.76
CA PHE A 60 -15.20 -24.41 13.41
C PHE A 60 -15.64 -23.15 12.67
N GLU A 61 -16.96 -22.91 12.50
CA GLU A 61 -17.60 -21.67 12.01
C GLU A 61 -16.86 -21.00 10.83
N PHE A 62 -16.69 -21.74 9.73
CA PHE A 62 -16.10 -21.19 8.52
C PHE A 62 -17.13 -20.40 7.69
N GLN A 63 -17.20 -19.09 7.88
CA GLN A 63 -17.95 -18.21 6.97
C GLN A 63 -17.18 -18.01 5.65
N THR A 64 -17.87 -18.30 4.53
CA THR A 64 -17.38 -18.23 3.14
C THR A 64 -17.89 -16.96 2.45
N GLU A 65 -17.80 -15.81 3.12
CA GLU A 65 -18.26 -14.53 2.56
C GLU A 65 -17.15 -13.89 1.70
N THR A 66 -17.30 -13.95 0.38
CA THR A 66 -16.35 -13.44 -0.63
C THR A 66 -16.18 -11.91 -0.61
N VAL A 67 -17.13 -11.19 -0.02
CA VAL A 67 -17.14 -9.72 0.06
C VAL A 67 -15.92 -9.17 0.81
N TRP A 68 -15.34 -9.95 1.73
CA TRP A 68 -14.20 -9.56 2.55
C TRP A 68 -12.84 -9.57 1.85
N ILE A 69 -12.71 -10.19 0.67
CA ILE A 69 -11.43 -10.25 -0.07
C ILE A 69 -11.06 -8.89 -0.68
N TRP A 70 -12.07 -8.09 -1.04
CA TRP A 70 -11.86 -6.83 -1.75
C TRP A 70 -11.64 -5.63 -0.81
N THR A 71 -12.12 -5.71 0.43
CA THR A 71 -11.99 -4.63 1.43
C THR A 71 -10.54 -4.22 1.70
N PRO A 72 -9.57 -5.14 1.87
CA PRO A 72 -8.16 -4.77 2.08
C PRO A 72 -7.51 -4.16 0.82
N LEU A 73 -7.89 -4.62 -0.37
CA LEU A 73 -7.38 -4.08 -1.63
C LEU A 73 -7.84 -2.63 -1.85
N LEU A 74 -9.12 -2.36 -1.54
CA LEU A 74 -9.67 -1.01 -1.55
C LEU A 74 -8.98 -0.15 -0.47
N GLN A 75 -8.85 -0.63 0.76
CA GLN A 75 -8.18 0.09 1.84
C GLN A 75 -6.72 0.43 1.49
N CYS A 76 -5.94 -0.51 0.96
CA CYS A 76 -4.56 -0.27 0.52
C CYS A 76 -4.49 0.78 -0.61
N ARG A 77 -5.44 0.75 -1.55
CA ARG A 77 -5.52 1.73 -2.64
C ARG A 77 -5.85 3.14 -2.13
N TYR A 78 -6.79 3.24 -1.19
CA TYR A 78 -7.25 4.51 -0.65
C TYR A 78 -6.38 5.06 0.49
N LEU A 79 -5.56 4.25 1.15
CA LEU A 79 -4.67 4.71 2.23
C LEU A 79 -3.34 5.25 1.70
N TRP A 80 -2.81 4.67 0.62
CA TRP A 80 -1.52 5.08 0.04
C TRP A 80 -1.55 6.51 -0.54
N LYS A 81 -2.60 6.86 -1.28
CA LYS A 81 -2.72 8.17 -1.95
C LYS A 81 -2.80 9.37 -1.00
N PRO A 82 -3.66 9.39 0.04
CA PRO A 82 -3.72 10.50 0.98
C PRO A 82 -2.48 10.57 1.88
N TRP A 83 -1.84 9.44 2.20
CA TRP A 83 -0.58 9.45 2.93
C TRP A 83 0.55 10.10 2.11
N ALA A 84 0.69 9.71 0.84
CA ALA A 84 1.63 10.36 -0.07
C ALA A 84 1.31 11.86 -0.26
N PHE A 85 0.04 12.22 -0.44
CA PHE A 85 -0.37 13.62 -0.57
C PHE A 85 -0.06 14.45 0.68
N ALA A 86 -0.33 13.93 1.88
CA ALA A 86 -0.01 14.60 3.14
C ALA A 86 1.49 14.85 3.31
N THR A 87 2.34 13.89 2.94
CA THR A 87 3.81 14.07 2.99
C THR A 87 4.28 15.18 2.05
N VAL A 88 3.74 15.24 0.83
CA VAL A 88 4.08 16.29 -0.15
C VAL A 88 3.63 17.67 0.36
N MET A 89 2.42 17.77 0.91
CA MET A 89 1.91 19.02 1.48
C MET A 89 2.76 19.51 2.67
N ILE A 90 3.20 18.60 3.55
CA ILE A 90 4.10 18.93 4.66
C ILE A 90 5.46 19.42 4.15
N VAL A 91 6.05 18.73 3.17
CA VAL A 91 7.34 19.14 2.58
C VAL A 91 7.24 20.51 1.91
N ILE A 92 6.13 20.79 1.21
CA ILE A 92 5.88 22.12 0.62
C ILE A 92 5.78 23.17 1.73
N PHE A 93 5.03 22.90 2.80
CA PHE A 93 4.89 23.81 3.92
C PHE A 93 6.23 24.10 4.60
N LEU A 94 7.06 23.07 4.82
CA LEU A 94 8.41 23.22 5.40
C LEU A 94 9.41 23.90 4.44
N LYS A 95 9.22 23.74 3.13
CA LYS A 95 10.02 24.41 2.09
C LYS A 95 9.60 25.87 1.93
N THR A 96 8.42 26.27 2.40
CA THR A 96 7.92 27.65 2.24
C THR A 96 8.61 28.54 3.27
N PRO A 97 9.53 29.44 2.90
CA PRO A 97 10.12 30.35 3.87
C PRO A 97 9.02 31.32 4.32
N SER A 98 8.56 31.15 5.56
CA SER A 98 7.36 31.79 6.11
C SER A 98 7.58 33.23 6.58
N SER A 99 8.73 33.85 6.30
CA SER A 99 8.97 35.26 6.60
C SER A 99 9.05 36.04 5.28
N HIS A 100 8.26 37.12 5.19
CA HIS A 100 8.19 37.99 4.01
C HIS A 100 9.59 38.51 3.56
N GLY A 101 10.55 38.59 4.48
CA GLY A 101 11.95 38.94 4.16
C GLY A 101 12.69 37.88 3.33
N ASN A 102 12.43 36.60 3.55
CA ASN A 102 13.12 35.51 2.84
C ASN A 102 12.58 35.30 1.41
N GLN A 103 11.32 35.68 1.15
CA GLN A 103 10.72 35.65 -0.19
C GLN A 103 11.39 36.67 -1.13
N ILE A 104 11.69 37.87 -0.63
CA ILE A 104 12.40 38.91 -1.40
C ILE A 104 13.84 38.45 -1.70
N ILE A 105 14.52 37.86 -0.71
CA ILE A 105 15.88 37.32 -0.89
C ILE A 105 15.87 36.16 -1.89
N MET A 106 14.90 35.24 -1.83
CA MET A 106 14.75 34.15 -2.81
C MET A 106 14.49 34.66 -4.23
N GLN A 107 13.60 35.65 -4.41
CA GLN A 107 13.35 36.25 -5.72
C GLN A 107 14.58 37.02 -6.26
N ALA A 108 15.33 37.70 -5.39
CA ALA A 108 16.58 38.36 -5.76
C ALA A 108 17.68 37.36 -6.14
N LEU A 109 17.81 36.24 -5.42
CA LEU A 109 18.78 35.19 -5.74
C LEU A 109 18.43 34.47 -7.05
N LEU A 110 17.14 34.19 -7.31
CA LEU A 110 16.70 33.58 -8.56
C LEU A 110 16.92 34.49 -9.77
N THR A 111 16.65 35.79 -9.64
CA THR A 111 16.92 36.76 -10.72
C THR A 111 18.43 36.94 -10.94
N LEU A 112 19.26 36.90 -9.89
CA LEU A 112 20.71 37.00 -9.99
C LEU A 112 21.33 35.74 -10.63
N GLN A 113 20.87 34.55 -10.26
CA GLN A 113 21.29 33.31 -10.92
C GLN A 113 20.88 33.28 -12.40
N ALA A 114 19.65 33.68 -12.73
CA ALA A 114 19.22 33.81 -14.11
C ALA A 114 20.04 34.84 -14.90
N ALA A 115 20.41 35.97 -14.29
CA ALA A 115 21.26 36.97 -14.91
C ALA A 115 22.71 36.49 -15.11
N PHE A 116 23.26 35.73 -14.17
CA PHE A 116 24.59 35.12 -14.28
C PHE A 116 24.61 34.06 -15.40
N GLN A 117 23.60 33.18 -15.43
CA GLN A 117 23.44 32.20 -16.51
C GLN A 117 23.30 32.87 -17.88
N LYS A 118 22.51 33.95 -17.96
CA LYS A 118 22.34 34.72 -19.19
C LYS A 118 23.67 35.33 -19.67
N LYS A 119 24.47 35.92 -18.77
CA LYS A 119 25.77 36.48 -19.14
C LYS A 119 26.75 35.41 -19.65
N ASN A 120 26.81 34.27 -18.97
CA ASN A 120 27.66 33.15 -19.41
C ASN A 120 27.19 32.62 -20.77
N MET A 121 25.89 32.44 -20.96
CA MET A 121 25.32 32.00 -22.23
C MET A 121 25.61 32.99 -23.37
N PHE A 122 25.50 34.30 -23.14
CA PHE A 122 25.86 35.30 -24.15
C PHE A 122 27.34 35.27 -24.53
N SER A 123 28.24 35.00 -23.58
CA SER A 123 29.67 34.86 -23.88
C SER A 123 29.96 33.64 -24.76
N VAL A 124 29.26 32.52 -24.53
CA VAL A 124 29.38 31.29 -25.33
C VAL A 124 28.79 31.49 -26.73
N LEU A 125 27.65 32.16 -26.84
CA LEU A 125 27.03 32.45 -28.14
C LEU A 125 27.89 33.41 -28.98
N LYS A 126 28.50 34.41 -28.34
CA LYS A 126 29.41 35.34 -29.03
C LYS A 126 30.67 34.61 -29.52
N ALA A 127 31.24 33.72 -28.70
CA ALA A 127 32.36 32.89 -29.12
C ALA A 127 31.98 31.93 -30.27
N GLY A 128 30.74 31.41 -30.28
CA GLY A 128 30.22 30.59 -31.37
C GLY A 128 30.07 31.38 -32.67
N GLN A 129 29.53 32.62 -32.63
CA GLN A 129 29.41 33.47 -33.82
C GLN A 129 30.78 33.86 -34.40
N GLU A 130 31.75 34.19 -33.55
CA GLU A 130 33.10 34.58 -33.99
C GLU A 130 33.84 33.40 -34.65
N PHE A 131 33.58 32.17 -34.17
CA PHE A 131 34.08 30.96 -34.81
C PHE A 131 33.43 30.71 -36.19
N ASP A 132 32.11 30.91 -36.30
CA ASP A 132 31.37 30.75 -37.57
C ASP A 132 31.83 31.77 -38.63
N GLU A 133 32.03 33.04 -38.23
CA GLU A 133 32.57 34.08 -39.12
C GLU A 133 34.01 33.78 -39.59
N THR A 134 34.82 33.10 -38.77
CA THR A 134 36.17 32.69 -39.21
C THR A 134 36.13 31.52 -40.21
N LEU A 135 35.14 30.63 -40.13
CA LEU A 135 34.99 29.52 -41.06
C LEU A 135 34.52 29.97 -42.44
N ASP A 136 33.65 30.98 -42.52
CA ASP A 136 33.18 31.54 -43.80
C ASP A 136 34.23 32.40 -44.52
N SER A 137 35.33 32.76 -43.84
CA SER A 137 36.41 33.60 -44.38
C SER A 137 37.60 32.83 -44.99
N GLN A 138 37.58 31.49 -44.95
CA GLN A 138 38.59 30.59 -45.53
C GLN A 138 38.09 29.94 -46.82
#